data_AF-A0A0F8NJF5-F1
#
_entry.id   AF-A0A0F8NJF5-F1
#
_cell.length_a   1.000
_cell.length_b   1.000
_cell.length_c   1.000
_cell.angle_alpha   90.00
_cell.angle_beta   90.00
_cell.angle_gamma   90.00
#
_symmetry.space_group_name_H-M   'P 1'
#
loop_
_entity.id
_entity.type
_entity.pdbx_description
1 polymer ?
#
loop_
_entity_poly.entity_id
_entity_poly.type
_entity_poly.pdbx_seq_one_letter_code
_entity_poly.pdbx_strand_id
1 'polypeptide(L)'
;MKENGSTQEKALKVKRLVSYLLPAIIFSVALWTLDKQMEQLGLSYILKSIASVPLSQIGIAILLTFLSYAALTGYDYLASRHINRTLPYKQVARISFISTSISYTAGFNFLTGGSLRYRLYSGYGLSLAQIWEIIVFCISTFWIGFFFITGLLFTFYPLKLSEYAPEFPVPLNLAGILLLLLLAAYFYLSFKKHELELKGYKIRIPEPKIALMQLGLSSGDYLLPGSIIYLLLPANPQITLLHVLVFFALAQLIGLISTCLLYTS
;
A
#
# COMPACT_ATOMS: atom_id res chain seq x y z
N MET A 1 48.22 -10.51 -7.80
CA MET A 1 46.82 -10.90 -7.51
C MET A 1 46.25 -10.16 -6.28
N LYS A 2 46.38 -8.81 -6.21
CA LYS A 2 45.97 -7.98 -5.06
C LYS A 2 45.07 -6.78 -5.42
N GLU A 3 44.68 -6.64 -6.68
CA GLU A 3 44.03 -5.41 -7.21
C GLU A 3 42.50 -5.45 -7.17
N ASN A 4 41.88 -6.64 -7.11
CA ASN A 4 40.42 -6.80 -7.11
C ASN A 4 39.71 -6.37 -5.81
N GLY A 5 40.44 -6.22 -4.68
CA GLY A 5 39.85 -5.82 -3.40
C GLY A 5 39.47 -4.34 -3.33
N SER A 6 40.25 -3.45 -3.94
CA SER A 6 40.05 -2.00 -3.89
C SER A 6 38.82 -1.55 -4.68
N THR A 7 38.54 -2.18 -5.82
CA THR A 7 37.44 -1.77 -6.72
C THR A 7 36.10 -2.22 -6.18
N GLN A 8 36.02 -3.39 -5.54
CA GLN A 8 34.81 -3.87 -4.89
C GLN A 8 34.47 -3.10 -3.60
N GLU A 9 35.46 -2.70 -2.81
CA GLU A 9 35.22 -1.89 -1.60
C GLU A 9 34.72 -0.48 -1.93
N LYS A 10 35.26 0.14 -3.00
CA LYS A 10 34.77 1.43 -3.51
C LYS A 10 33.34 1.31 -4.07
N ALA A 11 33.05 0.26 -4.84
CA ALA A 11 31.70 0.00 -5.34
C ALA A 11 30.68 -0.21 -4.20
N LEU A 12 31.07 -0.90 -3.13
CA LEU A 12 30.22 -1.12 -1.95
C LEU A 12 29.96 0.17 -1.17
N LYS A 13 30.98 1.04 -1.03
CA LYS A 13 30.85 2.36 -0.39
C LYS A 13 29.98 3.31 -1.21
N VAL A 14 30.15 3.33 -2.53
CA VAL A 14 29.33 4.13 -3.45
C VAL A 14 27.87 3.66 -3.39
N LYS A 15 27.62 2.35 -3.46
CA LYS A 15 26.26 1.78 -3.36
C LYS A 15 25.58 2.14 -2.02
N ARG A 16 26.34 2.05 -0.92
CA ARG A 16 25.83 2.43 0.41
C ARG A 16 25.57 3.93 0.52
N LEU A 17 26.44 4.77 -0.05
CA LEU A 17 26.28 6.22 -0.06
C LEU A 17 25.08 6.66 -0.92
N VAL A 18 24.91 6.05 -2.09
CA VAL A 18 23.77 6.27 -2.99
C VAL A 18 22.46 5.86 -2.31
N SER A 19 22.44 4.71 -1.62
CA SER A 19 21.26 4.24 -0.88
C SER A 19 20.83 5.16 0.28
N TYR A 20 21.76 5.94 0.88
CA TYR A 20 21.43 6.94 1.90
C TYR A 20 21.17 8.35 1.34
N LEU A 21 21.88 8.74 0.27
CA LEU A 21 21.75 10.07 -0.32
C LEU A 21 20.49 10.19 -1.18
N LEU A 22 20.08 9.14 -1.90
CA LEU A 22 18.92 9.20 -2.77
C LEU A 22 17.60 9.47 -2.00
N PRO A 23 17.30 8.81 -0.85
CA PRO A 23 16.13 9.15 -0.05
C PRO A 23 16.23 10.55 0.54
N ALA A 24 17.43 10.96 0.98
CA ALA A 24 17.65 12.30 1.52
C ALA A 24 17.39 13.38 0.45
N ILE A 25 17.85 13.17 -0.78
CA ILE A 25 17.62 14.08 -1.90
C ILE A 25 16.13 14.13 -2.25
N ILE A 26 15.46 12.98 -2.38
CA ILE A 26 14.01 12.94 -2.67
C ILE A 26 13.23 13.64 -1.55
N PHE A 27 13.59 13.41 -0.29
CA PHE A 27 12.98 14.06 0.87
C PHE A 27 13.24 15.58 0.86
N SER A 28 14.46 16.02 0.54
CA SER A 28 14.79 17.44 0.40
C SER A 28 14.06 18.11 -0.76
N VAL A 29 13.90 17.43 -1.90
CA VAL A 29 13.12 17.94 -3.04
C VAL A 29 11.63 18.01 -2.69
N ALA A 30 11.11 17.02 -1.97
CA ALA A 30 9.73 17.05 -1.46
C ALA A 30 9.53 18.21 -0.48
N LEU A 31 10.44 18.40 0.48
CA LEU A 31 10.41 19.53 1.41
C LEU A 31 10.51 20.87 0.68
N TRP A 32 11.40 20.99 -0.30
CA TRP A 32 11.53 22.21 -1.10
C TRP A 32 10.28 22.50 -1.93
N THR A 33 9.67 21.47 -2.52
CA THR A 33 8.40 21.61 -3.26
C THR A 33 7.26 22.02 -2.35
N LEU A 34 7.19 21.42 -1.15
CA LEU A 34 6.24 21.79 -0.11
C LEU A 34 6.47 23.24 0.33
N ASP A 35 7.71 23.64 0.62
CA ASP A 35 8.08 25.00 1.04
C ASP A 35 7.67 26.03 -0.02
N LYS A 36 7.95 25.76 -1.29
CA LYS A 36 7.56 26.63 -2.41
C LYS A 36 6.04 26.72 -2.62
N GLN A 37 5.30 25.66 -2.30
CA GLN A 37 3.84 25.66 -2.29
C GLN A 37 3.26 26.34 -1.03
N MET A 38 3.98 26.26 0.09
CA MET A 38 3.63 26.87 1.38
C MET A 38 3.99 28.35 1.46
N GLU A 39 4.93 28.88 0.66
CA GLU A 39 5.19 30.33 0.55
C GLU A 39 3.92 31.11 0.15
N GLN A 40 2.97 30.47 -0.54
CA GLN A 40 1.66 31.05 -0.88
C GLN A 40 0.59 30.83 0.22
N LEU A 41 0.85 29.97 1.21
CA LEU A 41 -0.07 29.54 2.26
C LEU A 41 0.57 29.72 3.64
N GLY A 42 0.40 30.89 4.25
CA GLY A 42 0.96 31.17 5.58
C GLY A 42 0.54 30.13 6.63
N LEU A 43 1.43 29.81 7.58
CA LEU A 43 1.20 28.88 8.71
C LEU A 43 -0.12 29.14 9.46
N SER A 44 -0.53 30.40 9.54
CA SER A 44 -1.80 30.82 10.13
C SER A 44 -3.04 30.32 9.36
N TYR A 45 -2.95 30.17 8.04
CA TYR A 45 -4.00 29.59 7.21
C TYR A 45 -4.16 28.10 7.50
N ILE A 46 -3.05 27.35 7.60
CA ILE A 46 -3.06 25.92 7.93
C ILE A 46 -3.70 25.67 9.30
N LEU A 47 -3.26 26.43 10.32
CA LEU A 47 -3.82 26.30 11.68
C LEU A 47 -5.31 26.68 11.74
N LYS A 48 -5.73 27.71 10.99
CA LYS A 48 -7.15 28.07 10.87
C LYS A 48 -7.95 27.00 10.15
N SER A 49 -7.41 26.41 9.07
CA SER A 49 -8.07 25.32 8.36
C SER A 49 -8.24 24.08 9.26
N ILE A 50 -7.21 23.71 10.02
CA ILE A 50 -7.29 22.60 11.00
C ILE A 50 -8.33 22.93 12.08
N ALA A 51 -8.32 24.14 12.63
CA ALA A 51 -9.29 24.57 13.65
C ALA A 51 -10.73 24.68 13.12
N SER A 52 -10.91 24.81 11.80
CA SER A 52 -12.22 24.91 11.16
C SER A 52 -12.88 23.56 10.87
N VAL A 53 -12.16 22.44 11.05
CA VAL A 53 -12.71 21.10 10.83
C VAL A 53 -13.77 20.79 11.91
N PRO A 54 -15.02 20.49 11.52
CA PRO A 54 -16.07 20.12 12.46
C PRO A 54 -15.69 18.89 13.30
N LEU A 55 -15.99 18.92 14.60
CA LEU A 55 -15.75 17.80 15.52
C LEU A 55 -16.44 16.50 15.07
N SER A 56 -17.58 16.61 14.40
CA SER A 56 -18.30 15.48 13.81
C SER A 56 -17.49 14.78 12.71
N GLN A 57 -16.78 15.53 11.86
CA GLN A 57 -15.91 14.97 10.83
C GLN A 57 -14.71 14.26 11.45
N ILE A 58 -14.15 14.81 12.54
CA ILE A 58 -13.07 14.16 13.30
C ILE A 58 -13.55 12.83 13.88
N GLY A 59 -14.75 12.79 14.48
CA GLY A 59 -15.33 11.55 15.02
C GLY A 59 -15.53 10.47 13.95
N ILE A 60 -16.03 10.85 12.76
CA ILE A 60 -16.17 9.93 11.63
C ILE A 60 -14.80 9.48 11.11
N ALA A 61 -13.82 10.38 11.00
CA ALA A 61 -12.46 10.04 10.57
C ALA A 61 -11.80 9.02 11.52
N ILE A 62 -11.99 9.18 12.83
CA ILE A 62 -11.53 8.21 13.84
C ILE A 62 -12.21 6.85 13.63
N LEU A 63 -13.52 6.84 13.42
CA LEU A 63 -14.28 5.60 13.17
C LEU A 63 -13.80 4.88 11.89
N LEU A 64 -13.62 5.63 10.80
CA LEU A 64 -13.10 5.09 9.53
C LEU A 64 -11.67 4.58 9.69
N THR A 65 -10.84 5.26 10.49
CA THR A 65 -9.48 4.81 10.79
C THR A 65 -9.52 3.48 11.56
N PHE A 66 -10.37 3.38 12.58
CA PHE A 66 -10.56 2.13 13.31
C PHE A 66 -11.02 1.01 12.38
N LEU A 67 -11.93 1.30 11.45
CA LEU A 67 -12.42 0.32 10.48
C LEU A 67 -11.34 -0.10 9.48
N SER A 68 -10.43 0.81 9.07
CA SER A 68 -9.28 0.49 8.22
C SER A 68 -8.31 -0.44 8.96
N TYR A 69 -7.98 -0.16 10.22
CA TYR A 69 -7.18 -1.09 11.03
C TYR A 69 -7.88 -2.43 11.24
N ALA A 70 -9.20 -2.45 11.42
CA ALA A 70 -9.97 -3.69 11.51
C ALA A 70 -9.91 -4.49 10.20
N ALA A 71 -9.99 -3.83 9.03
CA ALA A 71 -9.85 -4.48 7.73
C ALA A 71 -8.49 -5.18 7.60
N LEU A 72 -7.40 -4.53 8.04
CA LEU A 72 -6.06 -5.13 8.05
C LEU A 72 -5.95 -6.36 8.96
N THR A 73 -6.65 -6.40 10.10
CA THR A 73 -6.70 -7.62 10.92
C THR A 73 -7.41 -8.77 10.21
N GLY A 74 -8.38 -8.46 9.35
CA GLY A 74 -9.05 -9.43 8.50
C GLY A 74 -8.12 -10.06 7.45
N TYR A 75 -7.10 -9.35 6.98
CA TYR A 75 -6.14 -9.88 6.00
C TYR A 75 -5.38 -11.06 6.59
N ASP A 76 -4.75 -10.85 7.74
CA ASP A 76 -3.99 -11.87 8.46
C ASP A 76 -4.90 -13.04 8.90
N TYR A 77 -6.17 -12.76 9.24
CA TYR A 77 -7.15 -13.81 9.54
C TYR A 77 -7.49 -14.66 8.32
N LEU A 78 -7.78 -14.02 7.19
CA LEU A 78 -8.08 -14.73 5.95
C LEU A 78 -6.85 -15.52 5.44
N ALA A 79 -5.65 -14.97 5.62
CA ALA A 79 -4.39 -15.65 5.34
C ALA A 79 -4.23 -16.91 6.21
N SER A 80 -4.50 -16.82 7.52
CA SER A 80 -4.44 -17.97 8.44
C SER A 80 -5.39 -19.10 8.02
N ARG A 81 -6.58 -18.74 7.52
CA ARG A 81 -7.56 -19.68 6.99
C ARG A 81 -7.10 -20.31 5.67
N HIS A 82 -6.47 -19.52 4.79
CA HIS A 82 -5.89 -20.00 3.52
C HIS A 82 -4.80 -21.06 3.74
N ILE A 83 -3.92 -20.86 4.73
CA ILE A 83 -2.86 -21.82 5.07
C ILE A 83 -3.33 -23.00 5.92
N ASN A 84 -4.65 -23.15 6.15
CA ASN A 84 -5.26 -24.17 7.02
C ASN A 84 -4.71 -24.19 8.46
N ARG A 85 -4.30 -23.03 8.99
CA ARG A 85 -3.89 -22.87 10.39
C ARG A 85 -4.86 -21.96 11.10
N THR A 86 -5.80 -22.57 11.82
CA THR A 86 -6.83 -21.84 12.57
C THR A 86 -6.27 -21.31 13.88
N LEU A 87 -5.69 -20.11 13.83
CA LEU A 87 -5.42 -19.34 15.05
C LEU A 87 -6.72 -18.62 15.49
N PRO A 88 -6.98 -18.48 16.80
CA PRO A 88 -8.09 -17.67 17.29
C PRO A 88 -8.01 -16.23 16.76
N TYR A 89 -9.12 -15.69 16.26
CA TYR A 89 -9.18 -14.34 15.68
C TYR A 89 -8.55 -13.27 16.58
N LYS A 90 -8.77 -13.36 17.91
CA LYS A 90 -8.19 -12.42 18.88
C LYS A 90 -6.65 -12.40 18.86
N GLN A 91 -6.00 -13.53 18.63
CA GLN A 91 -4.53 -13.61 18.55
C GLN A 91 -4.04 -12.98 17.24
N VAL A 92 -4.67 -13.36 16.13
CA VAL A 92 -4.35 -12.82 14.80
C VAL A 92 -4.54 -11.30 14.76
N ALA A 93 -5.65 -10.80 15.30
CA ALA A 93 -5.94 -9.38 15.35
C ALA A 93 -4.90 -8.59 16.16
N ARG A 94 -4.45 -9.11 17.30
CA ARG A 94 -3.37 -8.48 18.10
C ARG A 94 -2.05 -8.42 17.34
N ILE A 95 -1.65 -9.52 16.71
CA ILE A 95 -0.39 -9.60 15.96
C ILE A 95 -0.42 -8.64 14.76
N SER A 96 -1.51 -8.68 14.00
CA SER A 96 -1.71 -7.82 12.83
C SER A 96 -1.68 -6.35 13.26
N PHE A 97 -2.46 -5.96 14.27
CA PHE A 97 -2.51 -4.59 14.78
C PHE A 97 -1.13 -4.07 15.23
N ILE A 98 -0.41 -4.82 16.06
CA ILE A 98 0.93 -4.42 16.52
C ILE A 98 1.89 -4.27 15.34
N SER A 99 1.86 -5.23 14.42
CA SER A 99 2.75 -5.24 13.26
C SER A 99 2.44 -4.06 12.32
N THR A 100 1.17 -3.80 12.02
CA THR A 100 0.75 -2.76 11.07
C THR A 100 0.92 -1.35 11.64
N SER A 101 0.57 -1.10 12.91
CA SER A 101 0.78 0.21 13.54
C SER A 101 2.27 0.62 13.52
N ILE A 102 3.17 -0.32 13.81
CA ILE A 102 4.62 -0.05 13.76
C ILE A 102 5.09 0.09 12.30
N SER A 103 4.59 -0.75 11.40
CA SER A 103 4.95 -0.69 9.97
C SER A 103 4.64 0.68 9.37
N TYR A 104 3.39 1.15 9.54
CA TYR A 104 2.97 2.43 8.98
C TYR A 104 3.67 3.64 9.60
N THR A 105 4.14 3.53 10.84
CA THR A 105 4.92 4.61 11.47
C THR A 105 6.39 4.60 11.02
N ALA A 106 6.98 3.42 10.82
CA ALA A 106 8.41 3.26 10.55
C ALA A 106 8.79 3.34 9.05
N GLY A 107 7.82 3.34 8.13
CA GLY A 107 8.03 3.48 6.68
C GLY A 107 8.62 2.26 5.96
N PHE A 108 9.41 1.41 6.64
CA PHE A 108 9.99 0.17 6.08
C PHE A 108 9.09 -1.05 6.25
N ASN A 109 7.86 -1.00 5.74
CA ASN A 109 6.81 -2.01 5.92
C ASN A 109 7.27 -3.47 5.74
N PHE A 110 8.13 -3.73 4.76
CA PHE A 110 8.62 -5.09 4.49
C PHE A 110 9.54 -5.63 5.59
N LEU A 111 10.53 -4.83 6.02
CA LEU A 111 11.50 -5.23 7.04
C LEU A 111 10.90 -5.17 8.46
N THR A 112 10.19 -4.10 8.81
CA THR A 112 9.63 -3.91 10.15
C THR A 112 8.38 -4.77 10.34
N GLY A 113 7.44 -4.72 9.41
CA GLY A 113 6.19 -5.49 9.47
C GLY A 113 6.39 -6.99 9.29
N GLY A 114 7.25 -7.39 8.35
CA GLY A 114 7.59 -8.79 8.11
C GLY A 114 8.31 -9.44 9.30
N SER A 115 9.30 -8.74 9.87
CA SER A 115 10.05 -9.26 11.04
C SER A 115 9.21 -9.35 12.31
N LEU A 116 8.31 -8.39 12.55
CA LEU A 116 7.38 -8.43 13.68
C LEU A 116 6.38 -9.58 13.55
N ARG A 117 5.78 -9.75 12.37
CA ARG A 117 4.93 -10.91 12.08
C ARG A 117 5.71 -12.20 12.28
N TYR A 118 6.95 -12.27 11.79
CA TYR A 118 7.80 -13.44 12.00
C TYR A 118 7.99 -13.77 13.48
N ARG A 119 8.45 -12.80 14.28
CA ARG A 119 8.72 -12.99 15.71
C ARG A 119 7.47 -13.35 16.50
N LEU A 120 6.34 -12.71 16.20
CA LEU A 120 5.09 -12.94 16.91
C LEU A 120 4.48 -14.29 16.52
N TYR A 121 4.39 -14.60 15.23
CA TYR A 121 3.84 -15.88 14.76
C TYR A 121 4.72 -17.08 15.10
N SER A 122 6.05 -16.94 15.10
CA SER A 122 6.94 -18.01 15.56
C SER A 122 6.70 -18.35 17.03
N GLY A 123 6.35 -17.34 17.86
CA GLY A 123 5.95 -17.54 19.25
C GLY A 123 4.66 -18.36 19.43
N TYR A 124 3.82 -18.43 18.39
CA TYR A 124 2.61 -19.27 18.34
C TYR A 124 2.81 -20.59 17.58
N GLY A 125 4.06 -20.96 17.27
CA GLY A 125 4.40 -22.25 16.66
C GLY A 125 4.22 -22.32 15.14
N LEU A 126 4.08 -21.18 14.45
CA LEU A 126 4.07 -21.17 12.98
C LEU A 126 5.48 -21.33 12.42
N SER A 127 5.61 -22.15 11.38
CA SER A 127 6.87 -22.32 10.64
C SER A 127 7.18 -21.10 9.78
N LEU A 128 8.46 -20.90 9.44
CA LEU A 128 8.91 -19.82 8.55
C LEU A 128 8.17 -19.84 7.20
N ALA A 129 7.92 -21.02 6.63
CA ALA A 129 7.19 -21.18 5.36
C ALA A 129 5.73 -20.69 5.47
N GLN A 130 5.03 -21.04 6.55
CA GLN A 130 3.65 -20.58 6.80
C GLN A 130 3.58 -19.08 6.99
N ILE A 131 4.54 -18.49 7.71
CA ILE A 131 4.62 -17.04 7.91
C ILE A 131 4.85 -16.33 6.57
N TRP A 132 5.72 -16.88 5.73
CA TRP A 132 5.94 -16.37 4.38
C TRP A 132 4.68 -16.42 3.53
N GLU A 133 3.93 -17.53 3.56
CA GLU A 133 2.63 -17.64 2.87
C GLU A 133 1.64 -16.58 3.38
N ILE A 134 1.59 -16.32 4.69
CA ILE A 134 0.75 -15.24 5.25
C ILE A 134 1.17 -13.88 4.71
N ILE A 135 2.46 -13.57 4.72
CA ILE A 135 2.97 -12.27 4.23
C ILE A 135 2.65 -12.08 2.75
N VAL A 136 2.93 -13.09 1.92
CA VAL A 136 2.63 -13.05 0.48
C VAL A 136 1.12 -12.92 0.25
N PHE A 137 0.30 -13.63 1.02
CA PHE A 137 -1.14 -13.52 0.96
C PHE A 137 -1.60 -12.10 1.29
N CYS A 138 -1.14 -11.49 2.38
CA CYS A 138 -1.52 -10.12 2.76
C CYS A 138 -1.07 -9.10 1.71
N ILE A 139 0.14 -9.22 1.17
CA ILE A 139 0.63 -8.35 0.08
C ILE A 139 -0.24 -8.52 -1.17
N SER A 140 -0.53 -9.75 -1.58
CA SER A 140 -1.40 -10.01 -2.74
C SER A 140 -2.81 -9.44 -2.53
N THR A 141 -3.34 -9.53 -1.31
CA THR A 141 -4.67 -9.01 -0.95
C THR A 141 -4.72 -7.50 -1.13
N PHE A 142 -3.70 -6.77 -0.66
CA PHE A 142 -3.58 -5.33 -0.89
C PHE A 142 -3.59 -4.99 -2.39
N TRP A 143 -2.78 -5.70 -3.19
CA TRP A 143 -2.69 -5.47 -4.63
C TRP A 143 -3.99 -5.79 -5.39
N ILE A 144 -4.72 -6.81 -4.96
CA ILE A 144 -6.04 -7.17 -5.53
C ILE A 144 -7.01 -6.00 -5.38
N GLY A 145 -7.11 -5.42 -4.19
CA GLY A 145 -7.98 -4.26 -3.94
C GLY A 145 -7.51 -3.02 -4.69
N PHE A 146 -6.20 -2.78 -4.71
CA PHE A 146 -5.60 -1.69 -5.48
C PHE A 146 -5.92 -1.81 -6.98
N PHE A 147 -5.71 -2.99 -7.58
CA PHE A 147 -6.01 -3.23 -9.01
C PHE A 147 -7.50 -3.10 -9.31
N PHE A 148 -8.36 -3.55 -8.41
CA PHE A 148 -9.80 -3.44 -8.60
C PHE A 148 -10.26 -1.98 -8.57
N ILE A 149 -10.01 -1.26 -7.47
CA ILE A 149 -10.52 0.10 -7.31
C ILE A 149 -9.84 1.04 -8.30
N THR A 150 -8.51 1.01 -8.40
CA THR A 150 -7.77 1.86 -9.34
C THR A 150 -8.11 1.50 -10.79
N GLY A 151 -8.24 0.21 -11.10
CA GLY A 151 -8.63 -0.25 -12.43
C GLY A 151 -10.01 0.27 -12.84
N LEU A 152 -11.00 0.18 -11.94
CA LEU A 152 -12.34 0.74 -12.18
C LEU A 152 -12.30 2.26 -12.34
N LEU A 153 -11.61 2.96 -11.44
CA LEU A 153 -11.49 4.42 -11.49
C LEU A 153 -10.84 4.87 -12.79
N PHE A 154 -9.69 4.31 -13.14
CA PHE A 154 -8.96 4.73 -14.34
C PHE A 154 -9.70 4.36 -15.62
N THR A 155 -10.48 3.28 -15.65
CA THR A 155 -11.22 2.85 -16.85
C THR A 155 -12.50 3.66 -17.06
N PHE A 156 -13.28 3.86 -16.00
CA PHE A 156 -14.65 4.39 -16.09
C PHE A 156 -14.78 5.84 -15.66
N TYR A 157 -13.81 6.40 -14.95
CA TYR A 157 -13.86 7.78 -14.50
C TYR A 157 -13.07 8.69 -15.46
N PRO A 158 -13.75 9.53 -16.28
CA PRO A 158 -13.09 10.36 -17.29
C PRO A 158 -12.44 11.59 -16.63
N LEU A 159 -11.39 11.38 -15.85
CA LEU A 159 -10.60 12.48 -15.29
C LEU A 159 -9.58 12.96 -16.31
N LYS A 160 -9.72 14.20 -16.78
CA LYS A 160 -8.71 14.86 -17.61
C LYS A 160 -7.61 15.41 -16.72
N LEU A 161 -6.56 14.60 -16.52
CA LEU A 161 -5.38 15.01 -15.74
C LEU A 161 -4.66 16.23 -16.33
N SER A 162 -4.86 16.55 -17.61
CA SER A 162 -4.32 17.75 -18.26
C SER A 162 -4.72 19.06 -17.58
N GLU A 163 -5.81 19.06 -16.80
CA GLU A 163 -6.25 20.23 -16.02
C GLU A 163 -5.47 20.41 -14.71
N TYR A 164 -4.76 19.38 -14.24
CA TYR A 164 -4.14 19.34 -12.91
C TYR A 164 -2.65 18.98 -12.92
N ALA A 165 -2.15 18.32 -13.96
CA ALA A 165 -0.79 17.82 -14.05
C ALA A 165 -0.28 17.80 -15.51
N PRO A 166 1.05 17.79 -15.73
CA PRO A 166 1.63 17.57 -17.05
C PRO A 166 1.11 16.26 -17.66
N GLU A 167 0.99 16.21 -18.99
CA GLU A 167 0.50 15.03 -19.70
C GLU A 167 1.30 13.78 -19.32
N PHE A 168 0.60 12.78 -18.80
CA PHE A 168 1.18 11.46 -18.60
C PHE A 168 1.38 10.79 -19.97
N PRO A 169 2.52 10.11 -20.19
CA PRO A 169 2.83 9.48 -21.48
C PRO A 169 1.90 8.33 -21.84
N VAL A 170 1.10 7.82 -20.89
CA VAL A 170 0.15 6.72 -21.10
C VAL A 170 -1.25 7.18 -20.67
N PRO A 171 -2.29 6.97 -21.50
CA PRO A 171 -3.66 7.30 -21.12
C PRO A 171 -4.11 6.44 -19.93
N LEU A 172 -4.65 7.08 -18.89
CA LEU A 172 -5.08 6.42 -17.66
C LEU A 172 -6.03 5.25 -17.95
N ASN A 173 -6.96 5.41 -18.89
CA ASN A 173 -7.91 4.37 -19.28
C ASN A 173 -7.23 3.06 -19.68
N LEU A 174 -6.11 3.14 -20.42
CA LEU A 174 -5.38 1.95 -20.85
C LEU A 174 -4.69 1.27 -19.66
N ALA A 175 -4.14 2.06 -18.73
CA ALA A 175 -3.60 1.54 -17.48
C ALA A 175 -4.71 0.87 -16.65
N GLY A 176 -5.89 1.49 -16.54
CA GLY A 176 -7.05 0.93 -15.84
C GLY A 176 -7.47 -0.43 -16.40
N ILE A 177 -7.59 -0.53 -17.73
CA ILE A 177 -7.92 -1.79 -18.42
C ILE A 177 -6.87 -2.87 -18.13
N LEU A 178 -5.58 -2.52 -18.18
CA LEU A 178 -4.49 -3.46 -17.86
C LEU A 178 -4.58 -3.98 -16.42
N LEU A 179 -4.87 -3.11 -15.45
CA LEU A 179 -5.04 -3.52 -14.05
C LEU A 179 -6.23 -4.47 -13.87
N LEU A 180 -7.35 -4.20 -14.53
CA LEU A 180 -8.53 -5.07 -14.50
C LEU A 180 -8.27 -6.42 -15.19
N LEU A 181 -7.48 -6.44 -16.28
CA LEU A 181 -7.07 -7.68 -16.94
C LEU A 181 -6.16 -8.55 -16.04
N LEU A 182 -5.22 -7.93 -15.31
CA LEU A 182 -4.38 -8.63 -14.33
C LEU A 182 -5.22 -9.23 -13.20
N LEU A 183 -6.21 -8.48 -12.72
CA LEU A 183 -7.16 -8.97 -11.71
C LEU A 183 -8.00 -10.13 -12.24
N ALA A 184 -8.50 -10.03 -13.48
CA ALA A 184 -9.26 -11.10 -14.13
C ALA A 184 -8.41 -12.37 -14.30
N ALA A 185 -7.14 -12.22 -14.67
CA ALA A 185 -6.19 -13.34 -14.75
C ALA A 185 -5.98 -14.01 -13.38
N TYR A 186 -5.86 -13.21 -12.30
CA TYR A 186 -5.78 -13.75 -10.94
C TYR A 186 -7.01 -14.59 -10.57
N PHE A 187 -8.21 -14.07 -10.81
CA PHE A 187 -9.45 -14.80 -10.55
C PHE A 187 -9.56 -16.06 -11.42
N TYR A 188 -9.18 -15.98 -12.69
CA TYR A 188 -9.17 -17.14 -13.58
C TYR A 188 -8.28 -18.27 -13.04
N LEU A 189 -7.08 -17.95 -12.56
CA LEU A 189 -6.18 -18.92 -11.94
C LEU A 189 -6.75 -19.48 -10.62
N SER A 190 -7.43 -18.65 -9.83
CA SER A 190 -8.14 -19.06 -8.60
C SER A 190 -9.27 -20.04 -8.90
N PHE A 191 -10.08 -19.79 -9.95
CA PHE A 191 -11.14 -20.72 -10.38
C PHE A 191 -10.60 -22.05 -10.90
N LYS A 192 -9.43 -22.04 -11.55
CA LYS A 192 -8.74 -23.26 -11.99
C LYS A 192 -8.05 -24.03 -10.86
N LYS A 193 -8.07 -23.53 -9.62
CA LYS A 193 -7.35 -24.10 -8.46
C LYS A 193 -5.89 -24.42 -8.80
N HIS A 194 -5.27 -23.57 -9.60
CA HIS A 194 -3.93 -23.84 -10.11
C HIS A 194 -2.91 -23.67 -8.98
N GLU A 195 -2.01 -24.63 -8.81
CA GLU A 195 -0.85 -24.46 -7.94
C GLU A 195 0.28 -23.88 -8.77
N LEU A 196 0.78 -22.69 -8.41
CA LEU A 196 1.90 -22.08 -9.10
C LEU A 196 3.20 -22.56 -8.47
N GLU A 197 4.04 -23.23 -9.25
CA GLU A 197 5.40 -23.57 -8.85
C GLU A 197 6.36 -22.48 -9.34
N LEU A 198 6.79 -21.60 -8.42
CA LEU A 198 7.76 -20.55 -8.73
C LEU A 198 9.11 -20.91 -8.08
N LYS A 199 10.12 -21.24 -8.89
CA LYS A 199 11.49 -21.55 -8.43
C LYS A 199 11.56 -22.59 -7.30
N GLY A 200 10.76 -23.66 -7.40
CA GLY A 200 10.73 -24.76 -6.42
C GLY A 200 9.82 -24.53 -5.20
N TYR A 201 9.16 -23.38 -5.10
CA TYR A 201 8.15 -23.09 -4.08
C TYR A 201 6.75 -23.25 -4.66
N LYS A 202 5.92 -24.08 -4.00
CA LYS A 202 4.50 -24.25 -4.33
C LYS A 202 3.69 -23.12 -3.70
N ILE A 203 3.29 -22.13 -4.50
CA ILE A 203 2.38 -21.07 -4.08
C ILE A 203 0.96 -21.54 -4.37
N ARG A 204 0.21 -21.83 -3.29
CA ARG A 204 -1.20 -22.18 -3.39
C ARG A 204 -2.02 -20.93 -3.67
N ILE A 205 -2.66 -20.90 -4.84
CA ILE A 205 -3.60 -19.82 -5.16
C ILE A 205 -4.84 -19.99 -4.26
N PRO A 206 -5.38 -18.89 -3.69
CA PRO A 206 -6.60 -18.91 -2.90
C PRO A 206 -7.77 -19.50 -3.66
N GLU A 207 -8.61 -20.27 -2.96
CA GLU A 207 -9.88 -20.74 -3.52
C GLU A 207 -10.77 -19.54 -3.89
N PRO A 208 -11.68 -19.66 -4.88
CA PRO A 208 -12.49 -18.53 -5.34
C PRO A 208 -13.27 -17.82 -4.23
N LYS A 209 -13.73 -18.56 -3.21
CA LYS A 209 -14.40 -17.99 -2.05
C LYS A 209 -13.47 -17.09 -1.24
N ILE A 210 -12.22 -17.53 -1.03
CA ILE A 210 -11.20 -16.74 -0.33
C ILE A 210 -10.80 -15.54 -1.19
N ALA A 211 -10.62 -15.72 -2.50
CA ALA A 211 -10.31 -14.64 -3.44
C ALA A 211 -11.39 -13.54 -3.46
N LEU A 212 -12.67 -13.91 -3.42
CA LEU A 212 -13.77 -12.95 -3.31
C LEU A 212 -13.76 -12.21 -1.97
N MET A 213 -13.48 -12.92 -0.86
CA MET A 213 -13.33 -12.27 0.45
C MET A 213 -12.10 -11.33 0.48
N GLN A 214 -11.00 -11.71 -0.15
CA GLN A 214 -9.81 -10.85 -0.33
C GLN A 214 -10.18 -9.57 -1.07
N LEU A 215 -10.91 -9.69 -2.18
CA LEU A 215 -11.35 -8.55 -2.98
C LEU A 215 -12.23 -7.59 -2.16
N GLY A 216 -13.25 -8.10 -1.47
CA GLY A 216 -14.13 -7.26 -0.67
C GLY A 216 -13.39 -6.55 0.46
N LEU A 217 -12.54 -7.29 1.18
CA LEU A 217 -11.79 -6.74 2.30
C LEU A 217 -10.76 -5.70 1.87
N SER A 218 -10.05 -5.95 0.76
CA SER A 218 -9.06 -5.03 0.21
C SER A 218 -9.65 -3.82 -0.48
N SER A 219 -10.82 -3.97 -1.10
CA SER A 219 -11.59 -2.83 -1.62
C SER A 219 -12.00 -1.90 -0.48
N GLY A 220 -12.49 -2.45 0.63
CA GLY A 220 -12.81 -1.67 1.83
C GLY A 220 -11.58 -0.98 2.41
N ASP A 221 -10.49 -1.70 2.61
CA ASP A 221 -9.21 -1.16 3.09
C ASP A 221 -8.68 -0.02 2.21
N TYR A 222 -8.90 -0.08 0.89
CA TYR A 222 -8.52 0.99 -0.03
C TYR A 222 -9.45 2.22 0.04
N LEU A 223 -10.76 1.98 0.10
CA LEU A 223 -11.77 3.05 0.11
C LEU A 223 -11.78 3.84 1.42
N LEU A 224 -11.46 3.21 2.55
CA LEU A 224 -11.52 3.83 3.87
C LEU A 224 -10.53 5.01 4.03
N PRO A 225 -9.21 4.86 3.81
CA PRO A 225 -8.26 5.97 3.81
C PRO A 225 -8.61 7.08 2.82
N GLY A 226 -9.04 6.72 1.60
CA GLY A 226 -9.48 7.71 0.61
C GLY A 226 -10.68 8.51 1.07
N SER A 227 -11.63 7.86 1.76
CA SER A 227 -12.80 8.53 2.35
C SER A 227 -12.42 9.44 3.52
N ILE A 228 -11.43 9.06 4.34
CA ILE A 228 -10.89 9.91 5.41
C ILE A 228 -10.29 11.18 4.83
N ILE A 229 -9.46 11.04 3.78
CA ILE A 229 -8.84 12.20 3.11
C ILE A 229 -9.92 13.12 2.53
N TYR A 230 -10.92 12.56 1.85
CA TYR A 230 -12.03 13.33 1.30
C TYR A 230 -12.84 14.06 2.37
N LEU A 231 -13.12 13.39 3.50
CA LEU A 231 -13.90 13.96 4.60
C LEU A 231 -13.18 15.13 5.28
N LEU A 232 -11.86 15.06 5.40
CA LEU A 232 -11.05 16.10 6.02
C LEU A 232 -10.68 17.23 5.06
N LEU A 233 -11.00 17.09 3.78
CA LEU A 233 -10.77 18.12 2.78
C LEU A 233 -11.81 19.24 2.94
N PRO A 234 -11.42 20.54 2.79
CA PRO A 234 -12.38 21.62 2.76
C PRO A 234 -13.45 21.38 1.69
N ALA A 235 -14.71 21.66 2.01
CA ALA A 235 -15.83 21.41 1.11
C ALA A 235 -15.63 22.15 -0.22
N ASN A 236 -15.46 21.38 -1.30
CA ASN A 236 -15.32 21.91 -2.65
C ASN A 236 -16.31 21.18 -3.57
N PRO A 237 -17.28 21.88 -4.20
CA PRO A 237 -18.29 21.26 -5.07
C PRO A 237 -17.70 20.52 -6.27
N GLN A 238 -16.49 20.88 -6.70
CA GLN A 238 -15.81 20.30 -7.86
C GLN A 238 -15.05 19.02 -7.52
N ILE A 239 -14.73 18.78 -6.24
CA ILE A 239 -13.95 17.63 -5.81
C ILE A 239 -14.91 16.58 -5.25
N THR A 240 -15.00 15.45 -5.93
CA THR A 240 -15.76 14.28 -5.47
C THR A 240 -14.83 13.25 -4.83
N LEU A 241 -15.38 12.29 -4.09
CA LEU A 241 -14.62 11.17 -3.52
C LEU A 241 -13.81 10.42 -4.62
N LEU A 242 -14.39 10.25 -5.81
CA LEU A 242 -13.71 9.59 -6.93
C LEU A 242 -12.47 10.35 -7.39
N HIS A 243 -12.50 11.69 -7.39
CA HIS A 243 -11.32 12.50 -7.67
C HIS A 243 -10.21 12.20 -6.65
N VAL A 244 -10.55 12.25 -5.36
CA VAL A 244 -9.59 11.99 -4.28
C VAL A 244 -8.99 10.60 -4.40
N LEU A 245 -9.80 9.58 -4.71
CA LEU A 245 -9.32 8.22 -4.89
C LEU A 245 -8.38 8.06 -6.10
N VAL A 246 -8.63 8.76 -7.20
CA VAL A 246 -7.72 8.77 -8.37
C VAL A 246 -6.37 9.38 -7.99
N PHE A 247 -6.37 10.54 -7.34
CA PHE A 247 -5.12 11.17 -6.88
C PHE A 247 -4.41 10.34 -5.81
N PHE A 248 -5.17 9.68 -4.93
CA PHE A 248 -4.62 8.76 -3.94
C PHE A 248 -3.93 7.56 -4.60
N ALA A 249 -4.52 6.98 -5.65
CA ALA A 249 -3.90 5.92 -6.44
C ALA A 249 -2.60 6.38 -7.11
N LEU A 250 -2.62 7.54 -7.75
CA LEU A 250 -1.44 8.12 -8.41
C LEU A 250 -0.33 8.40 -7.40
N ALA A 251 -0.66 9.00 -6.26
CA ALA A 251 0.30 9.27 -5.18
C ALA A 251 0.94 7.98 -4.68
N GLN A 252 0.16 6.91 -4.52
CA GLN A 252 0.66 5.62 -4.09
C GLN A 252 1.59 4.97 -5.13
N LEU A 253 1.26 5.06 -6.42
CA LEU A 253 2.13 4.59 -7.51
C LEU A 253 3.45 5.35 -7.54
N ILE A 254 3.42 6.68 -7.44
CA ILE A 254 4.62 7.52 -7.41
C ILE A 254 5.48 7.19 -6.19
N GLY A 255 4.86 7.02 -5.01
CA GLY A 255 5.56 6.63 -3.79
C GLY A 255 6.25 5.26 -3.90
N LEU A 256 5.60 4.30 -4.59
CA LEU A 256 6.18 2.99 -4.85
C LEU A 256 7.34 3.03 -5.84
N ILE A 257 7.22 3.81 -6.93
CA ILE A 257 8.30 4.02 -7.90
C ILE A 257 9.50 4.65 -7.20
N SER A 258 9.27 5.67 -6.37
CA SER A 258 10.30 6.29 -5.53
C SER A 258 11.01 5.25 -4.66
N THR A 259 10.25 4.40 -3.97
CA THR A 259 10.82 3.33 -3.13
C THR A 259 11.62 2.32 -3.97
N CYS A 260 11.13 1.89 -5.13
CA CYS A 260 11.85 0.96 -6.00
C CYS A 260 13.16 1.54 -6.54
N LEU A 261 13.17 2.84 -6.90
CA LEU A 261 14.39 3.55 -7.28
C LEU A 261 15.41 3.54 -6.15
N LEU A 262 14.97 3.71 -4.89
CA LEU A 262 15.84 3.63 -3.71
C LEU A 262 16.46 2.25 -3.46
N TYR A 263 15.81 1.17 -3.89
CA TYR A 263 16.30 -0.21 -3.70
C TYR A 263 17.16 -0.72 -4.86
N THR A 264 17.02 -0.12 -6.05
CA THR A 264 17.75 -0.54 -7.25
C THR A 264 19.08 0.22 -7.46
N SER A 265 19.27 1.34 -6.74
CA SER A 265 20.50 2.13 -6.68
C SER A 265 21.43 1.72 -5.53
#